data_AF-D2V175-F1
#
_entry.id   AF-D2V175-F1
#
_cell.length_a   1.000
_cell.length_b   1.000
_cell.length_c   1.000
_cell.angle_alpha   90.00
_cell.angle_beta   90.00
_cell.angle_gamma   90.00
#
_symmetry.space_group_name_H-M   'P 1'
#
loop_
_entity.id
_entity.type
_entity.pdbx_description
1 polymer ?
#
loop_
_entity_poly.entity_id
_entity_poly.type
_entity_poly.pdbx_seq_one_letter_code
_entity_poly.pdbx_strand_id
1 'polypeptide(L)'
;MHRIFFTHPTIADNGLYPRSWGKVLDDHCKCVKLSHSSSEFKEVEKTFIQRINHSHPTAQVIDIERVENAKLWRAFSIKKSETIHKNQNIKAENQVKTLYHGAEETAVDAITKTGFDYRRCQVGHYGHGNYFAVNASYSHGYAKPSTSDGSRRIIVCKVVVGESLRVAQKDNTLRRPQDKTTGKMYDSVQGGPTGTEYVVFDNESPYPGYIVIYK
;
A
#
# COMPACT_ATOMS: atom_id res chain seq x y z
N MET A 1 19.62 -3.44 21.94
CA MET A 1 19.71 -2.38 20.91
C MET A 1 20.19 -2.98 19.60
N HIS A 2 19.33 -3.17 18.60
CA HIS A 2 19.74 -3.58 17.26
C HIS A 2 19.10 -2.60 16.27
N ARG A 3 19.93 -1.77 15.63
CA ARG A 3 19.50 -0.83 14.60
C ARG A 3 19.27 -1.62 13.31
N ILE A 4 18.03 -1.69 12.87
CA ILE A 4 17.69 -2.12 11.50
C ILE A 4 18.00 -0.93 10.60
N PHE A 5 19.04 -1.04 9.79
CA PHE A 5 19.29 -0.09 8.71
C PHE A 5 18.29 -0.38 7.59
N PHE A 6 17.28 0.48 7.46
CA PHE A 6 16.53 0.57 6.20
C PHE A 6 17.47 1.18 5.17
N THR A 7 17.85 0.40 4.15
CA THR A 7 18.42 0.98 2.94
C THR A 7 17.31 1.80 2.29
N HIS A 8 17.43 3.12 2.36
CA HIS A 8 16.61 4.01 1.53
C HIS A 8 16.74 3.58 0.06
N PRO A 9 15.65 3.62 -0.73
CA PRO A 9 15.77 3.44 -2.17
C PRO A 9 16.66 4.56 -2.69
N THR A 10 17.89 4.22 -3.10
CA THR A 10 18.79 5.14 -3.77
C THR A 10 18.23 5.41 -5.17
N ILE A 11 18.22 6.68 -5.56
CA ILE A 11 17.48 7.21 -6.70
C ILE A 11 18.34 7.17 -7.98
N ALA A 12 17.75 6.90 -9.16
CA ALA A 12 18.46 6.88 -10.45
C ALA A 12 18.80 8.31 -10.96
N ASP A 13 19.62 8.42 -12.02
CA ASP A 13 20.31 9.63 -12.51
C ASP A 13 19.45 10.90 -12.78
N ASN A 14 18.12 10.81 -12.76
CA ASN A 14 17.22 11.99 -12.82
C ASN A 14 16.43 12.25 -11.53
N GLY A 15 16.69 11.57 -10.42
CA GLY A 15 16.07 11.88 -9.12
C GLY A 15 14.59 11.49 -8.96
N LEU A 16 13.92 10.99 -10.01
CA LEU A 16 12.45 10.91 -10.05
C LEU A 16 11.85 9.51 -9.83
N TYR A 17 12.57 8.44 -10.17
CA TYR A 17 12.06 7.06 -10.14
C TYR A 17 13.00 6.08 -9.41
N PRO A 18 12.49 4.94 -8.89
CA PRO A 18 13.33 3.90 -8.29
C PRO A 18 14.35 3.35 -9.28
N ARG A 19 15.60 3.15 -8.85
CA ARG A 19 16.66 2.57 -9.69
C ARG A 19 16.30 1.23 -10.32
N SER A 20 15.49 0.43 -9.64
CA SER A 20 15.11 -0.90 -10.09
C SER A 20 14.30 -0.91 -11.39
N TRP A 21 13.72 0.23 -11.82
CA TRP A 21 12.88 0.32 -13.01
C TRP A 21 13.66 0.46 -14.33
N GLY A 22 14.97 0.75 -14.28
CA GLY A 22 15.76 1.04 -15.47
C GLY A 22 15.37 2.36 -16.15
N LYS A 23 15.35 2.41 -17.49
CA LYS A 23 14.94 3.60 -18.26
C LYS A 23 13.41 3.73 -18.24
N VAL A 24 12.91 4.82 -17.68
CA VAL A 24 11.47 5.10 -17.52
C VAL A 24 11.06 6.23 -18.45
N LEU A 25 10.03 5.99 -19.28
CA LEU A 25 9.32 7.02 -20.05
C LEU A 25 8.09 7.50 -19.27
N ASP A 26 7.53 8.64 -19.65
CA ASP A 26 6.42 9.27 -18.92
C ASP A 26 5.11 8.46 -18.93
N ASP A 27 4.90 7.60 -19.95
CA ASP A 27 3.77 6.70 -20.12
C ASP A 27 4.02 5.27 -19.60
N HIS A 28 5.16 5.04 -18.97
CA HIS A 28 5.59 3.72 -18.52
C HIS A 28 4.64 3.10 -17.49
N CYS A 29 4.00 2.01 -17.87
CA CYS A 29 3.09 1.23 -17.04
C CYS A 29 3.26 -0.27 -17.34
N LYS A 30 3.93 -1.02 -16.46
CA LYS A 30 4.10 -2.47 -16.59
C LYS A 30 4.17 -3.19 -15.24
N CYS A 31 3.81 -4.46 -15.24
CA CYS A 31 4.10 -5.38 -14.14
C CYS A 31 5.28 -6.26 -14.55
N VAL A 32 6.36 -6.25 -13.76
CA VAL A 32 7.60 -7.00 -14.03
C VAL A 32 7.69 -8.15 -13.05
N LYS A 33 7.59 -9.38 -13.57
CA LYS A 33 7.87 -10.59 -12.79
C LYS A 33 9.30 -10.55 -12.23
N LEU A 34 9.43 -10.65 -10.92
CA LEU A 34 10.72 -10.67 -10.25
C LEU A 34 11.34 -12.07 -10.31
N SER A 35 12.67 -12.12 -10.45
CA SER A 35 13.38 -13.40 -10.30
C SER A 35 13.34 -13.85 -8.84
N HIS A 36 13.00 -15.11 -8.59
CA HIS A 36 13.01 -15.73 -7.25
C HIS A 36 14.40 -15.67 -6.57
N SER A 37 15.48 -15.60 -7.36
CA SER A 37 16.83 -15.50 -6.82
C SER A 37 17.20 -14.08 -6.37
N SER A 38 16.46 -13.06 -6.84
CA SER A 38 16.75 -11.64 -6.56
C SER A 38 16.56 -11.30 -5.08
N SER A 39 17.32 -10.32 -4.60
CA SER A 39 17.15 -9.78 -3.24
C SER A 39 15.79 -9.11 -3.05
N GLU A 40 15.29 -8.41 -4.06
CA GLU A 40 13.99 -7.74 -4.05
C GLU A 40 12.84 -8.74 -3.85
N PHE A 41 12.82 -9.85 -4.60
CA PHE A 41 11.83 -10.91 -4.41
C PHE A 41 11.86 -11.45 -2.98
N LYS A 42 13.04 -11.84 -2.49
CA LYS A 42 13.21 -12.45 -1.15
C LYS A 42 12.79 -11.51 -0.03
N GLU A 43 13.02 -10.21 -0.18
CA GLU A 43 12.61 -9.22 0.82
C GLU A 43 11.10 -9.02 0.87
N VAL A 44 10.45 -8.91 -0.30
CA VAL A 44 8.99 -8.79 -0.39
C VAL A 44 8.32 -10.06 0.11
N GLU A 45 8.79 -11.23 -0.33
CA GLU A 45 8.31 -12.54 0.13
C GLU A 45 8.41 -12.67 1.65
N LYS A 46 9.59 -12.43 2.22
CA LYS A 46 9.82 -12.51 3.66
C LYS A 46 8.84 -11.62 4.44
N THR A 47 8.67 -10.37 4.00
CA THR A 47 7.79 -9.41 4.66
C THR A 47 6.32 -9.81 4.54
N PHE A 48 5.91 -10.32 3.37
CA PHE A 48 4.56 -10.82 3.14
C PHE A 48 4.25 -12.04 4.01
N ILE A 49 5.14 -13.03 4.01
CA ILE A 49 5.03 -14.27 4.80
C ILE A 49 4.90 -13.94 6.30
N GLN A 50 5.72 -13.03 6.82
CA GLN A 50 5.60 -12.55 8.20
C GLN A 50 4.22 -11.97 8.54
N ARG A 51 3.54 -11.38 7.56
CA ARG A 51 2.26 -10.67 7.73
C ARG A 51 1.04 -11.53 7.43
N ILE A 52 1.22 -12.71 6.84
CA ILE A 52 0.12 -13.65 6.55
C ILE A 52 0.15 -14.90 7.44
N ASN A 53 1.34 -15.34 7.88
CA ASN A 53 1.55 -16.62 8.56
C ASN A 53 0.76 -16.81 9.85
N HIS A 54 0.44 -15.74 10.57
CA HIS A 54 -0.29 -15.85 11.83
C HIS A 54 -1.67 -16.52 11.65
N SER A 55 -2.35 -16.26 10.53
CA SER A 55 -3.68 -16.81 10.25
C SER A 55 -3.67 -17.82 9.09
N HIS A 56 -2.67 -17.76 8.22
CA HIS A 56 -2.52 -18.67 7.07
C HIS A 56 -1.08 -19.21 6.99
N PRO A 57 -0.66 -20.07 7.93
CA PRO A 57 0.72 -20.56 8.01
C PRO A 57 1.15 -21.45 6.84
N THR A 58 0.18 -21.96 6.07
CA THR A 58 0.42 -22.80 4.88
C THR A 58 0.49 -21.99 3.59
N ALA A 59 0.37 -20.66 3.66
CA ALA A 59 0.39 -19.82 2.46
C ALA A 59 1.76 -19.89 1.78
N GLN A 60 1.77 -20.11 0.47
CA GLN A 60 2.99 -20.20 -0.34
C GLN A 60 3.00 -19.15 -1.43
N VAL A 61 4.04 -18.31 -1.45
CA VAL A 61 4.26 -17.35 -2.54
C VAL A 61 4.66 -18.11 -3.79
N ILE A 62 3.91 -17.91 -4.85
CA ILE A 62 4.17 -18.48 -6.19
C ILE A 62 5.02 -17.52 -6.99
N ASP A 63 4.68 -16.23 -6.93
CA ASP A 63 5.34 -15.21 -7.73
C ASP A 63 5.14 -13.80 -7.17
N ILE A 64 6.00 -12.88 -7.57
CA ILE A 64 5.93 -11.47 -7.20
C ILE A 64 6.17 -10.63 -8.45
N GLU A 65 5.21 -9.78 -8.77
CA GLU A 65 5.34 -8.80 -9.84
C GLU A 65 5.55 -7.40 -9.26
N ARG A 66 6.61 -6.72 -9.71
CA ARG A 66 6.83 -5.31 -9.40
C ARG A 66 5.99 -4.45 -10.34
N VAL A 67 5.20 -3.56 -9.76
CA VAL A 67 4.43 -2.58 -10.52
C VAL A 67 5.31 -1.38 -10.81
N GLU A 68 5.45 -1.05 -12.08
CA GLU A 68 6.17 0.13 -12.56
C GLU A 68 5.19 1.02 -13.30
N ASN A 69 4.62 2.00 -12.58
CA ASN A 69 3.70 2.98 -13.15
C ASN A 69 4.20 4.40 -12.87
N ALA A 70 4.78 5.04 -13.88
CA ALA A 70 5.44 6.33 -13.75
C ALA A 70 4.49 7.44 -13.31
N LYS A 71 3.26 7.45 -13.83
CA LYS A 71 2.22 8.42 -13.47
C LYS A 71 1.82 8.27 -12.00
N LEU A 72 1.51 7.05 -11.56
CA LEU A 72 1.12 6.80 -10.17
C LEU A 72 2.26 7.09 -9.20
N TRP A 73 3.50 6.73 -9.57
CA TRP A 73 4.66 7.01 -8.74
C TRP A 73 4.92 8.50 -8.55
N ARG A 74 4.75 9.29 -9.62
CA ARG A 74 4.91 10.76 -9.57
C ARG A 74 3.87 11.39 -8.65
N ALA A 75 2.61 11.02 -8.83
CA ALA A 75 1.50 11.51 -7.99
C ALA A 75 1.74 11.15 -6.51
N PHE A 76 2.10 9.90 -6.23
CA PHE A 76 2.47 9.44 -4.89
C PHE A 76 3.66 10.20 -4.30
N SER A 77 4.70 10.46 -5.10
CA SER A 77 5.93 11.12 -4.63
C SER A 77 5.67 12.58 -4.25
N ILE A 78 4.85 13.30 -5.02
CA ILE A 78 4.40 14.66 -4.69
C ILE A 78 3.59 14.62 -3.39
N LYS A 79 2.57 13.76 -3.32
CA LYS A 79 1.72 13.60 -2.13
C LYS A 79 2.53 13.29 -0.87
N LYS A 80 3.49 12.38 -0.98
CA LYS A 80 4.41 12.02 0.09
C LYS A 80 5.21 13.23 0.58
N SER A 81 5.79 14.00 -0.35
CA SER A 81 6.59 15.18 -0.01
C SER A 81 5.75 16.24 0.71
N GLU A 82 4.57 16.54 0.18
CA GLU A 82 3.62 17.50 0.78
C GLU A 82 3.20 17.08 2.19
N THR A 83 2.79 15.81 2.38
CA THR A 83 2.36 15.31 3.70
C THR A 83 3.50 15.34 4.72
N ILE A 84 4.71 14.92 4.33
CA ILE A 84 5.88 14.98 5.23
C ILE A 84 6.21 16.43 5.60
N HIS A 85 6.17 17.36 4.64
CA HIS A 85 6.40 18.77 4.89
C HIS A 85 5.32 19.39 5.79
N LYS A 86 4.06 18.97 5.64
CA LYS A 86 2.94 19.42 6.46
C LYS A 86 3.03 18.93 7.92
N ASN A 87 3.55 17.72 8.16
CA ASN A 87 3.60 17.10 9.48
C ASN A 87 5.04 16.91 9.98
N GLN A 88 5.82 17.98 10.06
CA GLN A 88 7.24 17.93 10.46
C GLN A 88 7.45 17.43 11.89
N ASN A 89 6.41 17.48 12.72
CA ASN A 89 6.38 16.92 14.07
C ASN A 89 6.35 15.38 14.09
N ILE A 90 6.09 14.72 12.95
CA ILE A 90 6.05 13.27 12.81
C ILE A 90 7.24 12.83 11.94
N LYS A 91 8.03 11.87 12.42
CA LYS A 91 9.16 11.35 11.64
C LYS A 91 8.69 10.79 10.28
N ALA A 92 9.43 11.09 9.21
CA ALA A 92 9.06 10.74 7.84
C ALA A 92 8.79 9.24 7.65
N GLU A 93 9.55 8.36 8.32
CA GLU A 93 9.37 6.90 8.27
C GLU A 93 8.04 6.42 8.89
N ASN A 94 7.42 7.22 9.75
CA ASN A 94 6.13 6.89 10.36
C ASN A 94 4.94 7.34 9.48
N GLN A 95 5.17 8.24 8.53
CA GLN A 95 4.14 8.83 7.66
C GLN A 95 3.91 8.05 6.37
N VAL A 96 4.79 7.10 6.02
CA VAL A 96 4.63 6.22 4.86
C VAL A 96 4.77 4.77 5.29
N LYS A 97 3.76 3.95 5.05
CA LYS A 97 3.73 2.54 5.48
C LYS A 97 3.67 1.59 4.29
N THR A 98 4.26 0.41 4.46
CA THR A 98 3.96 -0.73 3.60
C THR A 98 2.72 -1.42 4.14
N LEU A 99 1.63 -1.45 3.37
CA LEU A 99 0.34 -2.03 3.75
C LEU A 99 -0.20 -2.93 2.65
N TYR A 100 -1.22 -3.72 2.96
CA TYR A 100 -1.77 -4.75 2.09
C TYR A 100 -3.19 -4.41 1.64
N HIS A 101 -3.50 -4.71 0.38
CA HIS A 101 -4.84 -4.57 -0.18
C HIS A 101 -5.21 -5.85 -0.93
N GLY A 102 -6.25 -6.54 -0.46
CA GLY A 102 -6.81 -7.71 -1.14
C GLY A 102 -7.94 -7.28 -2.06
N ALA A 103 -7.93 -7.80 -3.29
CA ALA A 103 -8.98 -7.56 -4.27
C ALA A 103 -9.11 -8.77 -5.20
N GLU A 104 -10.18 -8.80 -5.99
CA GLU A 104 -10.32 -9.76 -7.09
C GLU A 104 -9.36 -9.45 -8.25
N GLU A 105 -9.07 -10.44 -9.08
CA GLU A 105 -8.04 -10.36 -10.13
C GLU A 105 -8.25 -9.18 -11.09
N THR A 106 -9.47 -8.98 -11.58
CA THR A 106 -9.82 -7.87 -12.48
C THR A 106 -9.61 -6.50 -11.83
N ALA A 107 -9.88 -6.39 -10.53
CA ALA A 107 -9.65 -5.19 -9.76
C ALA A 107 -8.15 -4.95 -9.52
N VAL A 108 -7.35 -5.99 -9.27
CA VAL A 108 -5.88 -5.88 -9.16
C VAL A 108 -5.28 -5.30 -10.45
N ASP A 109 -5.69 -5.82 -11.61
CA ASP A 109 -5.22 -5.33 -12.90
C ASP A 109 -5.63 -3.87 -13.15
N ALA A 110 -6.87 -3.50 -12.78
CA ALA A 110 -7.34 -2.13 -12.91
C ALA A 110 -6.58 -1.16 -11.98
N ILE A 111 -6.37 -1.55 -10.72
CA ILE A 111 -5.68 -0.74 -9.70
C ILE A 111 -4.23 -0.47 -10.10
N THR A 112 -3.51 -1.49 -10.58
CA THR A 112 -2.09 -1.33 -10.96
C THR A 112 -1.89 -0.48 -12.21
N LYS A 113 -2.87 -0.44 -13.11
CA LYS A 113 -2.86 0.40 -14.32
C LYS A 113 -3.31 1.83 -14.06
N THR A 114 -4.41 2.00 -13.32
CA THR A 114 -5.13 3.29 -13.22
C THR A 114 -5.05 3.96 -11.86
N GLY A 115 -4.55 3.25 -10.85
CA GLY A 115 -4.50 3.70 -9.46
C GLY A 115 -5.73 3.30 -8.67
N PHE A 116 -5.71 3.65 -7.38
CA PHE A 116 -6.86 3.47 -6.50
C PHE A 116 -7.90 4.57 -6.75
N ASP A 117 -9.18 4.24 -6.63
CA ASP A 117 -10.27 5.20 -6.70
C ASP A 117 -11.33 4.87 -5.64
N TYR A 118 -11.31 5.61 -4.53
CA TYR A 118 -12.21 5.32 -3.40
C TYR A 118 -13.69 5.43 -3.79
N ARG A 119 -14.03 6.17 -4.85
CA ARG A 119 -15.41 6.32 -5.35
C ARG A 119 -15.96 5.01 -5.93
N ARG A 120 -15.08 4.08 -6.28
CA ARG A 120 -15.41 2.74 -6.77
C ARG A 120 -15.43 1.69 -5.65
N CYS A 121 -15.02 2.06 -4.45
CA CYS A 121 -14.99 1.18 -3.29
C CYS A 121 -16.31 1.26 -2.51
N GLN A 122 -16.66 0.16 -1.82
CA GLN A 122 -17.74 0.20 -0.85
C GLN A 122 -17.33 1.02 0.37
N VAL A 123 -18.30 1.68 1.01
CA VAL A 123 -18.07 2.40 2.27
C VAL A 123 -17.75 1.38 3.36
N GLY A 124 -16.57 1.52 3.98
CA GLY A 124 -16.14 0.65 5.07
C GLY A 124 -16.52 1.17 6.45
N HIS A 125 -16.02 0.50 7.48
CA HIS A 125 -16.36 0.79 8.88
C HIS A 125 -15.77 2.09 9.46
N TYR A 126 -14.84 2.71 8.75
CA TYR A 126 -13.99 3.80 9.24
C TYR A 126 -13.92 4.97 8.24
N GLY A 127 -14.94 5.08 7.39
CA GLY A 127 -15.10 6.12 6.40
C GLY A 127 -15.25 5.61 4.97
N HIS A 128 -15.36 6.56 4.04
CA HIS A 128 -15.36 6.29 2.60
C HIS A 128 -14.02 6.74 2.04
N GLY A 129 -13.17 5.75 1.82
CA GLY A 129 -11.80 5.92 1.38
C GLY A 129 -11.22 4.58 0.92
N ASN A 130 -9.96 4.57 0.53
CA ASN A 130 -9.24 3.35 0.19
C ASN A 130 -8.72 2.68 1.47
N TYR A 131 -9.03 1.39 1.64
CA TYR A 131 -8.69 0.60 2.82
C TYR A 131 -7.41 -0.21 2.63
N PHE A 132 -6.56 -0.22 3.65
CA PHE A 132 -5.29 -0.93 3.65
C PHE A 132 -5.05 -1.61 5.00
N ALA A 133 -4.67 -2.88 4.98
CA ALA A 133 -4.40 -3.65 6.18
C ALA A 133 -2.92 -3.64 6.56
N VAL A 134 -2.64 -3.66 7.86
CA VAL A 134 -1.29 -3.84 8.40
C VAL A 134 -0.80 -5.27 8.19
N ASN A 135 -1.69 -6.26 8.29
CA ASN A 135 -1.38 -7.68 8.11
C ASN A 135 -2.06 -8.21 6.83
N ALA A 136 -1.30 -8.94 6.02
CA ALA A 136 -1.78 -9.55 4.79
C ALA A 136 -2.89 -10.58 5.05
N SER A 137 -2.92 -11.22 6.23
CA SER A 137 -4.00 -12.13 6.63
C SER A 137 -5.39 -11.49 6.61
N TYR A 138 -5.50 -10.20 6.94
CA TYR A 138 -6.78 -9.51 6.84
C TYR A 138 -7.17 -9.27 5.38
N SER A 139 -6.19 -8.93 4.52
CA SER A 139 -6.40 -8.79 3.08
C SER A 139 -6.75 -10.11 2.39
N HIS A 140 -6.34 -11.26 2.93
CA HIS A 140 -6.65 -12.59 2.39
C HIS A 140 -8.16 -12.81 2.19
N GLY A 141 -9.01 -12.33 3.11
CA GLY A 141 -10.47 -12.46 3.00
C GLY A 141 -11.07 -11.75 1.77
N TYR A 142 -10.38 -10.74 1.26
CA TYR A 142 -10.77 -9.95 0.08
C TYR A 142 -10.08 -10.42 -1.20
N ALA A 143 -8.93 -11.10 -1.10
CA ALA A 143 -8.21 -11.69 -2.21
C ALA A 143 -8.91 -12.98 -2.68
N LYS A 144 -9.86 -12.86 -3.60
CA LYS A 144 -10.62 -14.00 -4.13
C LYS A 144 -9.68 -14.95 -4.90
N PRO A 145 -9.82 -16.28 -4.73
CA PRO A 145 -9.03 -17.23 -5.48
C PRO A 145 -9.44 -17.20 -6.96
N SER A 146 -8.45 -17.27 -7.83
CA SER A 146 -8.62 -17.44 -9.26
C SER A 146 -9.38 -18.73 -9.56
N THR A 147 -10.29 -18.67 -10.52
CA THR A 147 -11.06 -19.84 -10.97
C THR A 147 -10.22 -20.80 -11.81
N SER A 148 -9.11 -20.34 -12.39
CA SER A 148 -8.26 -21.15 -13.27
C SER A 148 -7.32 -22.07 -12.50
N ASP A 149 -6.71 -21.59 -11.43
CA ASP A 149 -5.67 -22.32 -10.70
C ASP A 149 -5.79 -22.24 -9.17
N GLY A 150 -6.75 -21.49 -8.64
CA GLY A 150 -6.94 -21.28 -7.20
C GLY A 150 -5.94 -20.31 -6.55
N SER A 151 -5.05 -19.68 -7.32
CA SER A 151 -4.12 -18.67 -6.80
C SER A 151 -4.85 -17.40 -6.35
N ARG A 152 -4.25 -16.65 -5.43
CA ARG A 152 -4.77 -15.39 -4.90
C ARG A 152 -3.78 -14.27 -5.16
N ARG A 153 -4.29 -13.06 -5.28
CA ARG A 153 -3.48 -11.85 -5.49
C ARG A 153 -3.73 -10.84 -4.36
N ILE A 154 -2.66 -10.38 -3.73
CA ILE A 154 -2.66 -9.24 -2.80
C ILE A 154 -1.71 -8.18 -3.32
N ILE A 155 -2.15 -6.93 -3.29
CA ILE A 155 -1.32 -5.78 -3.64
C ILE A 155 -0.57 -5.31 -2.38
N VAL A 156 0.75 -5.23 -2.47
CA VAL A 156 1.61 -4.59 -1.46
C VAL A 156 1.80 -3.14 -1.85
N CYS A 157 1.33 -2.23 -1.01
CA CYS A 157 1.26 -0.80 -1.30
C CYS A 157 2.22 -0.01 -0.42
N LYS A 158 2.83 1.04 -0.97
CA LYS A 158 3.33 2.16 -0.16
C LYS A 158 2.16 3.13 0.03
N VAL A 159 1.86 3.49 1.27
CA VAL A 159 0.70 4.34 1.60
C VAL A 159 1.17 5.52 2.43
N VAL A 160 0.91 6.73 1.95
CA VAL A 160 1.07 7.98 2.72
C VAL A 160 -0.08 8.05 3.74
N VAL A 161 0.24 7.78 5.00
CA VAL A 161 -0.73 7.80 6.11
C VAL A 161 -0.65 9.09 6.93
N GLY A 162 0.46 9.83 6.82
CA GLY A 162 0.64 11.14 7.47
C GLY A 162 0.30 11.13 8.96
N GLU A 163 -0.45 12.14 9.39
CA GLU A 163 -1.09 12.16 10.70
C GLU A 163 -2.46 11.48 10.65
N SER A 164 -2.58 10.34 11.33
CA SER A 164 -3.80 9.54 11.35
C SER A 164 -4.69 9.88 12.53
N LEU A 165 -5.99 10.10 12.29
CA LEU A 165 -6.99 10.04 13.35
C LEU A 165 -7.15 8.59 13.81
N ARG A 166 -6.90 8.32 15.09
CA ARG A 166 -7.17 7.00 15.67
C ARG A 166 -8.61 6.92 16.13
N VAL A 167 -9.34 5.93 15.65
CA VAL A 167 -10.74 5.69 16.03
C VAL A 167 -10.89 4.31 16.64
N ALA A 168 -11.50 4.24 17.82
CA ALA A 168 -11.81 2.97 18.49
C ALA A 168 -13.16 2.41 18.03
N GLN A 169 -14.10 3.29 17.69
CA GLN A 169 -15.44 2.93 17.25
C GLN A 169 -15.56 3.03 15.73
N LYS A 170 -16.46 2.20 15.17
CA LYS A 170 -16.80 2.26 13.75
C LYS A 170 -17.57 3.55 13.47
N ASP A 171 -17.14 4.27 12.44
CA ASP A 171 -17.81 5.44 11.90
C ASP A 171 -17.62 5.44 10.37
N ASN A 172 -18.66 5.04 9.65
CA ASN A 172 -18.65 4.97 8.19
C ASN A 172 -18.94 6.34 7.52
N THR A 173 -19.25 7.38 8.32
CA THR A 173 -19.58 8.72 7.82
C THR A 173 -18.34 9.56 7.55
N LEU A 174 -17.16 9.14 8.00
CA LEU A 174 -15.91 9.88 7.82
C LEU A 174 -15.56 10.07 6.33
N ARG A 175 -15.16 11.30 5.97
CA ARG A 175 -14.80 11.76 4.61
C ARG A 175 -13.56 12.66 4.65
N ARG A 176 -12.49 12.19 5.30
CA ARG A 176 -11.30 12.97 5.74
C ARG A 176 -11.58 13.82 6.99
N PRO A 177 -11.40 13.26 8.20
CA PRO A 177 -11.78 13.94 9.43
C PRO A 177 -10.89 15.15 9.73
N GLN A 178 -11.46 16.08 10.48
CA GLN A 178 -10.83 17.29 10.95
C GLN A 178 -10.67 17.26 12.47
N ASP A 179 -9.55 17.77 12.96
CA ASP A 179 -9.37 18.10 14.36
C ASP A 179 -10.30 19.26 14.75
N LYS A 180 -11.19 19.03 15.73
CA LYS A 180 -12.24 19.98 16.10
C LYS A 180 -11.70 21.26 16.75
N THR A 181 -10.50 21.23 17.31
CA THR A 181 -9.91 22.35 18.03
C THR A 181 -9.07 23.22 17.10
N THR A 182 -8.22 22.59 16.30
CA THR A 182 -7.26 23.29 15.42
C THR A 182 -7.81 23.52 14.01
N GLY A 183 -8.87 22.83 13.63
CA GLY A 183 -9.37 22.82 12.25
C GLY A 183 -8.43 22.10 11.27
N LYS A 184 -7.37 21.43 11.74
CA LYS A 184 -6.44 20.71 10.88
C LYS A 184 -7.08 19.43 10.35
N MET A 185 -6.96 19.17 9.05
CA MET A 185 -7.38 17.91 8.45
C MET A 185 -6.36 16.80 8.71
N TYR A 186 -6.83 15.64 9.19
CA TYR A 186 -6.04 14.42 9.26
C TYR A 186 -5.76 13.88 7.84
N ASP A 187 -4.65 13.17 7.67
CA ASP A 187 -4.26 12.56 6.40
C ASP A 187 -4.91 11.19 6.18
N SER A 188 -5.18 10.48 7.27
CA SER A 188 -5.82 9.17 7.23
C SER A 188 -6.61 8.90 8.50
N VAL A 189 -7.37 7.81 8.49
CA VAL A 189 -7.95 7.20 9.70
C VAL A 189 -7.22 5.89 9.98
N GLN A 190 -6.85 5.64 11.23
CA GLN A 190 -6.38 4.34 11.69
C GLN A 190 -7.48 3.68 12.53
N GLY A 191 -8.01 2.56 12.05
CA GLY A 191 -9.11 1.81 12.66
C GLY A 191 -8.79 0.32 12.79
N GLY A 192 -9.81 -0.48 13.13
CA GLY A 192 -9.73 -1.92 13.35
C GLY A 192 -9.36 -2.27 14.80
N PRO A 193 -9.64 -3.50 15.27
CA PRO A 193 -9.16 -3.96 16.58
C PRO A 193 -7.64 -3.77 16.63
N THR A 194 -7.16 -2.97 17.58
CA THR A 194 -5.74 -2.60 17.75
C THR A 194 -5.08 -1.80 16.61
N GLY A 195 -5.85 -1.11 15.75
CA GLY A 195 -5.27 -0.20 14.73
C GLY A 195 -4.68 -0.93 13.52
N THR A 196 -5.34 -2.00 13.10
CA THR A 196 -4.91 -2.94 12.06
C THR A 196 -5.24 -2.49 10.63
N GLU A 197 -5.99 -1.41 10.46
CA GLU A 197 -6.40 -0.88 9.16
C GLU A 197 -6.14 0.62 9.06
N TYR A 198 -5.80 1.08 7.85
CA TYR A 198 -5.71 2.48 7.49
C TYR A 198 -6.69 2.80 6.37
N VAL A 199 -7.33 3.96 6.47
CA VAL A 199 -8.20 4.53 5.44
C VAL A 199 -7.60 5.84 4.97
N VAL A 200 -7.31 5.96 3.68
CA VAL A 200 -6.86 7.21 3.04
C VAL A 200 -7.92 7.73 2.09
N PHE A 201 -8.01 9.05 1.99
CA PHE A 201 -9.11 9.74 1.29
C PHE A 201 -8.69 10.39 -0.03
N ASP A 202 -7.39 10.36 -0.34
CA ASP A 202 -6.83 10.87 -1.59
C ASP A 202 -6.30 9.68 -2.42
N ASN A 203 -6.55 9.70 -3.73
CA ASN A 203 -6.21 8.58 -4.64
C ASN A 203 -4.70 8.49 -4.92
N GLU A 204 -3.97 9.56 -4.65
CA GLU A 204 -2.51 9.67 -4.80
C GLU A 204 -1.75 9.18 -3.55
N SER A 205 -2.43 9.01 -2.40
CA SER A 205 -1.82 8.54 -1.16
C SER A 205 -1.26 7.12 -1.25
N PRO A 206 -1.92 6.15 -1.92
CA PRO A 206 -1.36 4.82 -2.14
C PRO A 206 -0.65 4.67 -3.50
N TYR A 207 0.51 4.02 -3.48
CA TYR A 207 1.18 3.48 -4.66
C TYR A 207 1.16 1.94 -4.62
N PRO A 208 0.53 1.26 -5.60
CA PRO A 208 0.61 -0.20 -5.70
C PRO A 208 2.02 -0.59 -6.13
N GLY A 209 2.82 -1.14 -5.22
CA GLY A 209 4.25 -1.41 -5.47
C GLY A 209 4.53 -2.82 -6.00
N TYR A 210 3.80 -3.80 -5.48
CA TYR A 210 3.96 -5.20 -5.88
C TYR A 210 2.61 -5.91 -5.90
N ILE A 211 2.48 -6.91 -6.76
CA ILE A 211 1.44 -7.94 -6.69
C ILE A 211 2.11 -9.20 -6.18
N VAL A 212 1.63 -9.75 -5.06
CA VAL A 212 2.04 -11.06 -4.55
C VAL A 212 0.99 -12.08 -4.96
N ILE A 213 1.43 -13.09 -5.73
CA ILE A 213 0.62 -14.22 -6.18
C ILE A 213 0.95 -15.40 -5.27
N TYR A 214 -0.05 -15.97 -4.61
CA TYR A 214 0.15 -17.03 -3.60
C TYR A 214 -1.01 -18.03 -3.59
N LYS A 215 -0.83 -19.16 -2.90
CA LYS A 215 -1.89 -20.13 -2.58
C LYS A 215 -1.96 -20.37 -1.08
#